data_AF-A0A1Z8TLI6-F1
#
_entry.id   AF-A0A1Z8TLI6-F1
#
_cell.length_a   1.000
_cell.length_b   1.000
_cell.length_c   1.000
_cell.angle_alpha   90.00
_cell.angle_beta   90.00
_cell.angle_gamma   90.00
#
_symmetry.space_group_name_H-M   'P 1'
#
loop_
_entity.id
_entity.type
_entity.pdbx_description
1 polymer ?
#
loop_
_entity_poly.entity_id
_entity_poly.type
_entity_poly.pdbx_seq_one_letter_code
_entity_poly.pdbx_strand_id
1 'polypeptide(L)' 'MLRLLSTVKANLCEVTELSTNAAIHRHSGLKMLVEHDTGFFTKKARATLTFFGGQTLHGGRFISMFGD' A
#
# COMPACT_ATOMS: atom_id res chain seq x y z
N MET A 1 -0.30 -14.30 16.92
CA MET A 1 0.75 -13.54 16.21
C MET A 1 0.43 -13.29 14.74
N LEU A 2 0.15 -14.33 13.93
CA LEU A 2 -0.10 -14.19 12.48
C LEU A 2 -1.30 -13.30 12.10
N ARG A 3 -2.35 -13.27 12.93
CA ARG A 3 -3.54 -12.43 12.70
C ARG A 3 -3.22 -10.93 12.73
N LEU A 4 -2.49 -10.50 13.76
CA LEU A 4 -2.07 -9.10 13.92
C LEU A 4 -1.15 -8.68 12.76
N LEU A 5 -0.23 -9.56 12.35
CA LEU A 5 0.64 -9.32 11.20
C LEU A 5 -0.16 -9.15 9.90
N SER A 6 -1.20 -9.96 9.68
CA SER A 6 -2.07 -9.85 8.50
C SER A 6 -2.83 -8.52 8.49
N THR A 7 -3.43 -8.12 9.61
CA THR A 7 -4.15 -6.83 9.72
C THR A 7 -3.21 -5.65 9.54
N VAL A 8 -2.03 -5.67 10.17
CA VAL A 8 -1.01 -4.62 10.00
C VAL A 8 -0.57 -4.52 8.55
N LYS A 9 -0.32 -5.64 7.87
CA LYS A 9 0.05 -5.67 6.45
C LYS A 9 -1.04 -5.09 5.56
N ALA A 10 -2.32 -5.40 5.81
CA ALA A 10 -3.44 -4.82 5.07
C ALA A 10 -3.48 -3.29 5.23
N ASN A 11 -3.39 -2.78 6.47
CA ASN A 11 -3.43 -1.34 6.74
C ASN A 11 -2.23 -0.61 6.14
N LEU A 12 -1.02 -1.18 6.26
CA LEU A 12 0.17 -0.59 5.67
C LEU A 12 0.09 -0.50 4.15
N CYS A 13 -0.49 -1.52 3.50
CA CYS A 13 -0.72 -1.48 2.06
C CYS A 13 -1.66 -0.33 1.67
N GLU A 14 -2.74 -0.12 2.43
CA GLU A 14 -3.66 1.02 2.21
C GLU A 14 -2.97 2.37 2.32
N VAL A 15 -2.27 2.58 3.43
CA VAL A 15 -1.59 3.86 3.73
C VAL A 15 -0.53 4.14 2.68
N THR A 16 0.20 3.11 2.24
CA THR A 16 1.23 3.25 1.22
C THR A 16 0.63 3.66 -0.13
N GLU A 17 -0.50 3.06 -0.53
CA GLU A 17 -1.18 3.41 -1.78
C GLU A 17 -1.76 4.82 -1.72
N LEU A 18 -2.44 5.18 -0.63
CA LEU A 18 -2.98 6.53 -0.43
C LEU A 18 -1.88 7.59 -0.40
N SER A 19 -0.79 7.35 0.34
CA SER A 19 0.30 8.30 0.48
C SER A 19 1.03 8.54 -0.84
N THR A 20 1.26 7.49 -1.64
CA THR A 20 1.95 7.64 -2.94
C THR A 20 1.05 8.34 -3.96
N ASN A 21 -0.24 8.04 -3.98
CA ASN A 21 -1.21 8.73 -4.83
C ASN A 21 -1.39 10.21 -4.44
N ALA A 22 -1.44 10.51 -3.14
CA ALA A 22 -1.50 11.88 -2.63
C ALA A 22 -0.23 12.67 -2.97
N ALA A 23 0.95 12.04 -2.89
CA ALA A 23 2.22 12.66 -3.28
C ALA A 23 2.27 13.01 -4.77
N ILE A 24 1.67 12.19 -5.64
CA ILE A 24 1.54 12.50 -7.07
C ILE A 24 0.52 13.61 -7.30
N HIS A 25 -0.61 13.57 -6.59
CA HIS A 25 -1.73 14.51 -6.80
C HIS A 25 -1.45 15.91 -6.27
N ARG A 26 -0.80 16.05 -5.10
CA ARG A 26 -0.54 17.34 -4.42
C ARG A 26 0.31 18.33 -5.21
N HIS A 27 0.95 17.86 -6.27
CA HIS A 27 1.93 18.62 -7.04
C HIS A 27 1.61 18.64 -8.54
N SER A 28 0.34 18.50 -8.90
CA SER A 28 -0.15 18.65 -10.27
C SER A 28 0.46 17.67 -11.30
N GLY A 29 0.72 16.41 -10.90
CA GLY A 29 0.90 15.29 -11.84
C GLY A 29 2.29 14.63 -11.86
N LEU A 30 2.58 13.91 -12.96
CA LEU A 30 3.78 13.07 -13.16
C LEU A 30 5.12 13.79 -12.93
N LYS A 31 5.14 15.13 -12.97
CA LYS A 31 6.36 15.95 -12.83
C LYS A 31 7.11 15.66 -11.52
N MET A 32 6.38 15.30 -10.45
CA MET A 32 6.99 14.91 -9.17
C MET A 32 7.74 13.59 -9.18
N LEU A 33 7.45 12.71 -10.14
CA LEU A 33 8.08 11.40 -10.17
C LEU A 33 9.60 11.50 -10.39
N VAL A 34 10.05 12.62 -10.98
CA VAL A 34 11.46 12.91 -11.27
C VAL A 34 12.00 14.00 -10.36
N GLU A 35 11.27 15.10 -10.14
CA GLU A 35 11.82 16.27 -9.41
C GLU A 35 12.11 16.03 -7.93
N HIS A 36 11.41 15.09 -7.28
CA HIS A 36 11.53 14.82 -5.84
C HIS A 36 11.72 13.32 -5.54
N ASP A 37 12.20 12.54 -6.52
CA ASP A 37 12.37 11.09 -6.43
C ASP A 37 11.10 10.30 -6.05
N THR A 38 9.92 10.94 -6.05
CA THR A 38 8.64 10.30 -5.71
C THR A 38 8.38 9.09 -6.60
N GLY A 39 8.88 9.09 -7.85
CA GLY A 39 8.76 7.95 -8.76
C GLY A 39 9.59 6.74 -8.35
N PHE A 40 10.73 6.94 -7.71
CA PHE A 40 11.50 5.86 -7.11
C PHE A 40 10.74 5.23 -5.93
N PHE A 41 10.18 6.06 -5.05
CA PHE A 41 9.39 5.59 -3.91
C PHE A 41 8.09 4.91 -4.34
N THR A 42 7.36 5.46 -5.31
CA THR A 42 6.14 4.84 -5.85
C THR A 42 6.42 3.48 -6.49
N LYS A 43 7.54 3.33 -7.20
CA LYS A 43 7.96 2.02 -7.76
C LYS A 43 8.22 0.99 -6.66
N LYS A 44 8.95 1.37 -5.60
CA LYS A 44 9.20 0.48 -4.46
C LYS A 44 7.94 0.16 -3.65
N ALA A 45 7.07 1.15 -3.48
CA ALA A 45 5.76 0.97 -2.87
C ALA A 45 4.98 -0.11 -3.61
N ARG A 46 4.88 -0.02 -4.95
CA ARG A 46 4.14 -1.02 -5.74
C ARG A 46 4.69 -2.43 -5.60
N ALA A 47 6.01 -2.59 -5.60
CA ALA A 47 6.63 -3.90 -5.33
C ALA A 47 6.26 -4.43 -3.93
N THR A 48 6.29 -3.56 -2.92
CA THR A 48 5.97 -3.92 -1.51
C THR A 48 4.50 -4.27 -1.32
N LEU A 49 3.59 -3.61 -2.05
CA LEU A 49 2.15 -3.89 -2.03
C LEU A 49 1.83 -5.31 -2.50
N THR A 50 2.55 -5.82 -3.50
CA THR A 50 2.35 -7.18 -4.02
C THR A 50 3.11 -8.23 -3.21
N PHE A 51 4.26 -7.85 -2.63
CA PHE A 51 5.11 -8.76 -1.88
C PHE A 51 4.40 -9.31 -0.62
N PHE A 52 4.45 -10.63 -0.47
CA PHE A 52 3.73 -11.42 0.54
C PHE A 52 2.20 -11.29 0.55
N GLY A 53 1.63 -10.72 -0.51
CA GLY A 53 0.19 -10.47 -0.62
C GLY A 53 -0.18 -9.04 -0.24
N GLY A 54 -1.14 -8.49 -1.00
CA GLY A 54 -1.64 -7.14 -0.83
C GLY A 54 -2.88 -7.05 0.06
N GLN A 55 -3.51 -5.87 0.04
CA GLN A 55 -4.71 -5.59 0.81
C GLN A 55 -5.83 -6.62 0.58
N THR A 56 -6.09 -7.04 -0.65
CA THR A 56 -7.16 -8.00 -0.97
C THR A 56 -6.95 -9.35 -0.29
N LEU A 57 -5.71 -9.87 -0.30
CA LEU A 57 -5.39 -11.16 0.33
C LEU A 57 -5.49 -11.07 1.85
N HIS A 58 -4.91 -10.03 2.46
CA HIS A 58 -4.90 -9.88 3.91
C HIS A 58 -6.24 -9.41 4.48
N GLY A 59 -7.03 -8.65 3.71
CA GLY A 59 -8.41 -8.27 4.02
C GLY A 59 -9.37 -9.44 3.90
N GLY A 60 -9.24 -10.27 2.85
CA GLY A 60 -10.00 -11.52 2.73
C GLY A 60 -9.70 -12.50 3.86
N ARG A 61 -8.43 -12.60 4.30
CA ARG A 61 -8.05 -13.37 5.50
C ARG A 61 -8.65 -12.80 6.77
N PHE A 62 -8.72 -11.48 6.91
CA PHE A 62 -9.39 -10.86 8.04
C PHE A 62 -10.87 -11.24 8.08
N ILE A 63 -11.58 -11.10 6.96
CA ILE A 63 -13.00 -11.47 6.89
C ILE A 63 -13.19 -12.97 7.18
N SER A 64 -12.39 -13.87 6.59
CA SER A 64 -12.49 -15.31 6.87
C SER A 64 -12.19 -15.70 8.32
N MET A 65 -11.49 -14.87 9.10
CA MET A 65 -11.11 -15.16 10.48
C MET A 65 -12.04 -14.51 11.51
N PHE A 66 -12.96 -13.63 11.09
CA PHE A 66 -13.78 -12.79 11.97
C PHE A 66 -15.22 -12.56 11.47
N GLY A 67 -15.50 -12.89 10.21
CA GLY A 67 -16.84 -12.84 9.63
C GLY A 67 -17.58 -14.11 10.02
N ASP A 68 -18.69 -13.92 10.73
CA ASP A 68 -19.77 -14.90 10.87
C ASP A 68 -20.56 -15.01 9.55
#